data_AF-A0A8T2XTZ3-F1
#
_entry.id   AF-A0A8T2XTZ3-F1
#
_cell.length_a   1.000
_cell.length_b   1.000
_cell.length_c   1.000
_cell.angle_alpha   90.00
_cell.angle_beta   90.00
_cell.angle_gamma   90.00
#
_symmetry.space_group_name_H-M   'P 1'
#
loop_
_entity.id
_entity.type
_entity.pdbx_description
1 polymer ?
#
loop_
_entity_poly.entity_id
_entity_poly.type
_entity_poly.pdbx_seq_one_letter_code
_entity_poly.pdbx_strand_id
1 'polypeptide(L)'
;MMLQYRDLAKLKTKKIVFEDVIAARDSATLEHLKELSSKRRVIEESINQTSYITEAIAREISGGLTSRCEQERLRLEHYLPLLENFISHADLISSNSQMVQWTSQLKIRWSSASSSSSFFDLRGPKFFQIDNLRFELVMIHFLYGATLRERASEFLSTDLKQSAFIFREAAGVFHYLAHEVIPSLQSPISAERPSEASSALSAAMSFICLAEAQAVYTRRAEEKGNTGFGVLAKLHYGVVELLSEATSVIHSGTGEGKTISSRFLEFTSSCKALHELRSKKHLAEGLRNDGQVGVSVGVLCDALISSKKKTPGEDSWKAVFKNEIEIVANTLRKFEHENEFVWHEKIPHGDELPSPQEESTVGSTSAATATDVFMLTYLEVGEANVLVDLFLVGNVDFGIPGLYDAAKEVLTNFQVTYLEPGQSFEIKAKNGSKVGVKAPAGPVLGPPWQHHEKGLEIPHNSPQGQLTLYYEPHCVYDKDFLEKERANIVITLVIKQLLPKFTLV
;
A
#
# COMPACT_ATOMS: atom_id res chain seq x y z
N MET A 1 9.51 8.28 14.59
CA MET A 1 9.61 9.08 13.33
C MET A 1 10.10 8.18 12.21
N MET A 2 9.51 8.28 11.01
CA MET A 2 9.88 7.48 9.82
C MET A 2 10.91 8.23 8.97
N LEU A 3 11.76 7.50 8.24
CA LEU A 3 12.62 8.09 7.22
C LEU A 3 11.77 8.51 6.02
N GLN A 4 12.16 9.56 5.31
CA GLN A 4 11.44 10.05 4.13
C GLN A 4 12.40 10.24 2.96
N TYR A 5 11.92 9.90 1.76
CA TYR A 5 12.60 10.12 0.48
C TYR A 5 11.64 10.83 -0.47
N ARG A 6 11.93 12.09 -0.83
CA ARG A 6 11.02 13.01 -1.56
C ARG A 6 11.46 13.33 -2.99
N ASP A 7 12.36 12.53 -3.56
CA ASP A 7 12.91 12.83 -4.88
C ASP A 7 12.21 12.10 -6.03
N LEU A 8 11.42 11.05 -5.75
CA LEU A 8 10.82 10.19 -6.79
C LEU A 8 9.80 10.92 -7.67
N ALA A 9 9.06 11.91 -7.16
CA ALA A 9 8.11 12.68 -7.97
C ALA A 9 8.78 13.80 -8.78
N LYS A 10 10.10 14.01 -8.66
CA LYS A 10 10.84 15.09 -9.35
C LYS A 10 11.17 14.76 -10.81
N LEU A 11 10.23 14.12 -11.50
CA LEU A 11 10.30 13.86 -12.94
C LEU A 11 10.07 15.15 -13.73
N LYS A 12 10.68 15.23 -14.91
CA LYS A 12 10.47 16.31 -15.87
C LYS A 12 10.14 15.71 -17.22
N THR A 13 9.33 16.42 -17.99
CA THR A 13 8.96 16.00 -19.35
C THR A 13 9.10 17.16 -20.33
N LYS A 14 9.16 16.88 -21.63
CA LYS A 14 9.10 17.92 -22.65
C LYS A 14 7.67 18.12 -23.14
N LYS A 15 7.40 19.33 -23.65
CA LYS A 15 6.12 19.69 -24.25
C LYS A 15 5.80 18.76 -25.42
N ILE A 16 4.55 18.30 -25.48
CA ILE A 16 3.96 17.57 -26.59
C ILE A 16 2.66 18.27 -26.96
N VAL A 17 2.39 18.40 -28.25
CA VAL A 17 1.14 18.91 -28.80
C VAL A 17 0.65 17.89 -29.83
N PHE A 18 -0.35 17.12 -29.47
CA PHE A 18 -0.86 16.01 -30.26
C PHE A 18 -1.48 16.47 -31.58
N GLU A 19 -2.26 17.56 -31.56
CA GLU A 19 -2.92 18.12 -32.75
C GLU A 19 -1.95 18.73 -33.77
N ASP A 20 -0.72 19.05 -33.38
CA ASP A 20 0.33 19.53 -34.31
C ASP A 20 0.96 18.39 -35.10
N VAL A 21 0.83 17.15 -34.60
CA VAL A 21 1.48 15.95 -35.16
C VAL A 21 0.46 15.03 -35.83
N ILE A 22 -0.68 14.80 -35.18
CA ILE A 22 -1.72 13.88 -35.64
C ILE A 22 -2.75 14.68 -36.43
N ALA A 23 -2.94 14.33 -37.70
CA ALA A 23 -3.88 15.01 -38.57
C ALA A 23 -5.33 14.58 -38.29
N ALA A 24 -6.13 15.47 -37.69
CA ALA A 24 -7.56 15.28 -37.53
C ALA A 24 -8.31 15.52 -38.86
N ARG A 25 -9.23 14.61 -39.21
CA ARG A 25 -10.06 14.73 -40.43
C ARG A 25 -11.42 15.38 -40.18
N ASP A 26 -11.81 15.50 -38.92
CA ASP A 26 -13.07 16.05 -38.46
C ASP A 26 -12.87 16.89 -37.19
N SER A 27 -13.85 17.72 -36.86
CA SER A 27 -13.77 18.66 -35.73
C SER A 27 -13.74 17.95 -34.38
N ALA A 28 -14.43 16.82 -34.23
CA ALA A 28 -14.50 16.11 -32.95
C ALA A 28 -13.16 15.47 -32.61
N THR A 29 -12.50 14.81 -33.57
CA THR A 29 -11.15 14.28 -33.40
C THR A 29 -10.16 15.39 -33.04
N LEU A 30 -10.26 16.56 -33.68
CA LEU A 30 -9.42 17.71 -33.35
C LEU A 30 -9.63 18.21 -31.91
N GLU A 31 -10.88 18.23 -31.44
CA GLU A 31 -11.21 18.62 -30.07
C GLU A 31 -10.63 17.65 -29.04
N HIS A 32 -10.73 16.33 -29.27
CA HIS A 32 -10.13 15.32 -28.40
C HIS A 32 -8.60 15.42 -28.34
N LEU A 33 -7.93 15.67 -29.48
CA LEU A 33 -6.47 15.87 -29.51
C LEU A 33 -6.05 17.13 -28.74
N LYS A 34 -6.80 18.23 -28.89
CA LYS A 34 -6.58 19.47 -28.13
C LYS A 34 -6.80 19.26 -26.64
N GLU A 35 -7.81 18.48 -26.25
CA GLU A 35 -8.04 18.13 -24.86
C GLU A 35 -6.85 17.33 -24.29
N LEU A 36 -6.40 16.29 -25.00
CA LEU A 36 -5.24 15.49 -24.61
C LEU A 36 -3.99 16.37 -24.41
N SER A 37 -3.70 17.27 -25.37
CA SER A 37 -2.60 18.24 -25.28
C SER A 37 -2.75 19.21 -24.12
N SER A 38 -3.97 19.71 -23.88
CA SER A 38 -4.31 20.63 -22.79
C SER A 38 -4.03 19.98 -21.43
N LYS A 39 -4.59 18.79 -21.19
CA LYS A 39 -4.43 18.07 -19.91
C LYS A 39 -2.96 17.70 -19.67
N ARG A 40 -2.27 17.21 -20.69
CA ARG A 40 -0.84 16.91 -20.61
C ARG A 40 0.01 18.14 -20.29
N ARG A 41 -0.29 19.29 -20.91
CA ARG A 41 0.44 20.54 -20.70
C ARG A 41 0.38 21.01 -19.24
N VAL A 42 -0.79 20.91 -18.61
CA VAL A 42 -0.96 21.28 -17.20
C VAL A 42 -0.07 20.42 -16.29
N ILE A 43 0.07 19.12 -16.59
CA ILE A 43 0.99 18.22 -15.87
C ILE A 43 2.45 18.66 -16.12
N GLU A 44 2.82 18.87 -17.39
CA GLU A 44 4.17 19.27 -17.80
C GLU A 44 4.62 20.57 -17.11
N GLU A 45 3.80 21.61 -17.16
CA GLU A 45 4.09 22.91 -16.54
C GLU A 45 4.22 22.82 -15.02
N SER A 46 3.44 21.94 -14.38
CA SER A 46 3.49 21.68 -12.95
C SER A 46 4.80 21.00 -12.54
N ILE A 47 5.12 19.86 -13.15
CA ILE A 47 6.29 19.06 -12.76
C ILE A 47 7.61 19.75 -13.17
N ASN A 48 7.60 20.49 -14.28
CA ASN A 48 8.76 21.27 -14.72
C ASN A 48 8.95 22.55 -13.92
N GLN A 49 7.97 22.95 -13.10
CA GLN A 49 7.95 24.22 -12.37
C GLN A 49 8.05 25.44 -13.30
N THR A 50 7.40 25.34 -14.46
CA THR A 50 7.36 26.40 -15.49
C THR A 50 6.02 27.13 -15.55
N SER A 51 5.04 26.70 -14.74
CA SER A 51 3.75 27.38 -14.65
C SER A 51 3.89 28.80 -14.10
N TYR A 52 3.28 29.76 -14.79
CA TYR A 52 3.15 31.15 -14.33
C TYR A 52 1.89 31.37 -13.48
N ILE A 53 1.13 30.31 -13.22
CA ILE A 53 -0.11 30.35 -12.43
C ILE A 53 0.26 30.53 -10.96
N THR A 54 -0.35 31.52 -10.30
CA THR A 54 -0.16 31.72 -8.86
C THR A 54 -0.84 30.60 -8.06
N GLU A 55 -0.34 30.31 -6.85
CA GLU A 55 -0.93 29.28 -5.98
C GLU A 55 -2.42 29.49 -5.71
N ALA A 56 -2.86 30.76 -5.60
CA ALA A 56 -4.26 31.12 -5.44
C ALA A 56 -5.12 30.69 -6.65
N ILE A 57 -4.63 30.92 -7.86
CA ILE A 57 -5.33 30.51 -9.10
C ILE A 57 -5.28 28.99 -9.25
N ALA A 58 -4.14 28.35 -8.94
CA ALA A 58 -4.02 26.89 -8.97
C ALA A 58 -5.01 26.22 -8.00
N ARG A 59 -5.22 26.82 -6.82
CA ARG A 59 -6.23 26.41 -5.84
C ARG A 59 -7.65 26.57 -6.39
N GLU A 60 -7.96 27.68 -7.04
CA GLU A 60 -9.29 27.90 -7.64
C GLU A 60 -9.60 26.89 -8.75
N ILE A 61 -8.65 26.67 -9.67
CA ILE A 61 -8.78 25.70 -10.77
C ILE A 61 -8.97 24.27 -10.25
N SER A 62 -8.39 23.94 -9.10
CA SER A 62 -8.51 22.63 -8.46
C SER A 62 -9.69 22.51 -7.50
N GLY A 63 -10.67 23.42 -7.56
CA GLY A 63 -11.87 23.34 -6.73
C GLY A 63 -11.64 23.64 -5.26
N GLY A 64 -10.58 24.39 -4.93
CA GLY A 64 -10.24 24.80 -3.56
C GLY A 64 -9.14 23.97 -2.91
N LEU A 65 -8.59 22.96 -3.60
CA LEU A 65 -7.56 22.07 -3.05
C LEU A 65 -6.26 22.81 -2.74
N THR A 66 -5.75 22.62 -1.52
CA THR A 66 -4.54 23.30 -1.03
C THR A 66 -3.28 22.43 -1.11
N SER A 67 -3.42 21.10 -1.09
CA SER A 67 -2.27 20.20 -1.24
C SER A 67 -1.81 20.15 -2.69
N ARG A 68 -0.53 20.45 -2.91
CA ARG A 68 0.11 20.33 -4.22
C ARG A 68 0.00 18.90 -4.75
N CYS A 69 0.28 17.91 -3.92
CA CYS A 69 0.22 16.50 -4.31
C CYS A 69 -1.20 16.09 -4.73
N GLU A 70 -2.22 16.63 -4.06
CA GLU A 70 -3.62 16.36 -4.42
C GLU A 70 -4.04 17.04 -5.74
N GLN A 71 -3.57 18.28 -5.98
CA GLN A 71 -3.75 18.94 -7.27
C GLN A 71 -3.06 18.18 -8.41
N GLU A 72 -1.85 17.66 -8.17
CA GLU A 72 -1.11 16.84 -9.13
C GLU A 72 -1.82 15.51 -9.39
N ARG A 73 -2.30 14.82 -8.35
CA ARG A 73 -3.13 13.60 -8.47
C ARG A 73 -4.33 13.83 -9.38
N LEU A 74 -5.10 14.90 -9.13
CA LEU A 74 -6.27 15.26 -9.92
C LEU A 74 -5.92 15.53 -11.40
N ARG A 75 -4.80 16.18 -11.68
CA ARG A 75 -4.35 16.43 -13.06
C ARG A 75 -4.04 15.12 -13.79
N LEU A 76 -3.38 14.18 -13.09
CA LEU A 76 -3.03 12.86 -13.62
C LEU A 76 -4.29 12.02 -13.88
N GLU A 77 -5.24 12.00 -12.95
CA GLU A 77 -6.52 11.29 -13.08
C GLU A 77 -7.37 11.77 -14.26
N HIS A 78 -7.28 13.05 -14.63
CA HIS A 78 -7.96 13.57 -15.81
C HIS A 78 -7.24 13.23 -17.12
N TYR A 79 -5.93 12.99 -17.10
CA TYR A 79 -5.14 12.71 -18.31
C TYR A 79 -5.05 11.22 -18.63
N LEU A 80 -4.92 10.37 -17.59
CA LEU A 80 -4.74 8.93 -17.72
C LEU A 80 -5.83 8.26 -18.59
N PRO A 81 -7.14 8.45 -18.35
CA PRO A 81 -8.18 7.82 -19.15
C PRO A 81 -8.15 8.24 -20.62
N LEU A 82 -7.80 9.50 -20.90
CA LEU A 82 -7.68 10.02 -22.27
C LEU A 82 -6.50 9.37 -22.99
N LEU A 83 -5.36 9.21 -22.30
CA LEU A 83 -4.17 8.57 -22.85
C LEU A 83 -4.39 7.07 -23.09
N GLU A 84 -5.02 6.36 -22.14
CA GLU A 84 -5.33 4.94 -22.27
C GLU A 84 -6.31 4.69 -23.42
N ASN A 85 -7.36 5.51 -23.52
CA ASN A 85 -8.30 5.44 -24.63
C ASN A 85 -7.57 5.65 -25.97
N PHE A 86 -6.71 6.66 -26.06
CA PHE A 86 -5.91 6.91 -27.26
C PHE A 86 -4.99 5.73 -27.61
N ILE A 87 -4.32 5.13 -26.63
CA ILE A 87 -3.47 3.94 -26.83
C ILE A 87 -4.31 2.76 -27.34
N SER A 88 -5.47 2.50 -26.75
CA SER A 88 -6.34 1.40 -27.15
C SER A 88 -6.73 1.51 -28.64
N HIS A 89 -7.04 2.72 -29.11
CA HIS A 89 -7.34 2.96 -30.52
C HIS A 89 -6.09 2.91 -31.40
N ALA A 90 -4.96 3.45 -30.93
CA ALA A 90 -3.69 3.40 -31.66
C ALA A 90 -3.21 1.95 -31.89
N ASP A 91 -3.43 1.07 -30.91
CA ASP A 91 -3.04 -0.34 -30.98
C ASP A 91 -3.81 -1.12 -32.05
N LEU A 92 -5.11 -0.83 -32.21
CA LEU A 92 -5.95 -1.44 -33.26
C LEU A 92 -5.43 -1.17 -34.68
N ILE A 93 -4.69 -0.08 -34.86
CA ILE A 93 -4.10 0.33 -36.13
C ILE A 93 -2.57 0.43 -36.06
N SER A 94 -1.94 -0.29 -35.14
CA SER A 94 -0.50 -0.25 -34.87
C SER A 94 0.37 -0.65 -36.08
N SER A 95 -0.15 -1.47 -36.99
CA SER A 95 0.52 -1.84 -38.25
C SER A 95 0.47 -0.74 -39.31
N ASN A 96 -0.27 0.35 -39.07
CA ASN A 96 -0.37 1.47 -40.00
C ASN A 96 0.90 2.33 -39.93
N SER A 97 1.59 2.46 -41.06
CA SER A 97 2.82 3.25 -41.18
C SER A 97 2.63 4.71 -40.76
N GLN A 98 1.43 5.26 -40.95
CA GLN A 98 1.10 6.63 -40.55
C GLN A 98 1.05 6.79 -39.03
N MET A 99 0.52 5.81 -38.29
CA MET A 99 0.51 5.84 -36.82
C MET A 99 1.91 5.75 -36.25
N VAL A 100 2.74 4.84 -36.78
CA VAL A 100 4.15 4.73 -36.39
C VAL A 100 4.90 6.05 -36.62
N GLN A 101 4.64 6.71 -37.76
CA GLN A 101 5.23 8.01 -38.07
C GLN A 101 4.76 9.11 -37.09
N TRP A 102 3.46 9.19 -36.82
CA TRP A 102 2.93 10.17 -35.86
C TRP A 102 3.51 9.96 -34.46
N THR A 103 3.53 8.73 -33.95
CA THR A 103 4.12 8.43 -32.64
C THR A 103 5.60 8.82 -32.58
N SER A 104 6.37 8.57 -33.65
CA SER A 104 7.77 9.00 -33.76
C SER A 104 7.92 10.54 -33.73
N GLN A 105 7.00 11.26 -34.36
CA GLN A 105 7.05 12.72 -34.44
C GLN A 105 6.67 13.42 -33.11
N LEU A 106 5.96 12.75 -32.20
CA LEU A 106 5.66 13.27 -30.87
C LEU A 106 6.91 13.51 -30.02
N LYS A 107 8.02 12.80 -30.30
CA LYS A 107 9.32 12.97 -29.62
C LYS A 107 9.18 12.91 -28.09
N ILE A 108 8.58 11.83 -27.59
CA ILE A 108 8.24 11.68 -26.15
C ILE A 108 9.54 11.61 -25.35
N ARG A 109 9.69 12.54 -24.38
CA ARG A 109 10.91 12.72 -23.60
C ARG A 109 10.64 12.92 -22.12
N TRP A 110 11.25 12.09 -21.30
CA TRP A 110 11.17 12.16 -19.84
C TRP A 110 12.55 12.14 -19.20
N SER A 111 12.72 12.85 -18.09
CA SER A 111 13.89 12.68 -17.23
C SER A 111 13.70 11.48 -16.30
N SER A 112 14.80 11.06 -15.67
CA SER A 112 14.75 10.10 -14.57
C SER A 112 15.03 10.81 -13.25
N ALA A 113 14.23 10.50 -12.23
CA ALA A 113 14.39 10.97 -10.85
C ALA A 113 15.14 9.93 -9.99
N SER A 114 15.06 8.66 -10.38
CA SER A 114 15.66 7.52 -9.69
C SER A 114 17.03 7.11 -10.26
N SER A 115 17.45 7.67 -11.41
CA SER A 115 18.78 7.41 -11.95
C SER A 115 19.88 8.17 -11.23
N SER A 116 21.08 7.57 -11.19
CA SER A 116 22.30 8.24 -10.70
C SER A 116 22.60 9.50 -11.53
N SER A 117 22.34 10.69 -10.97
CA SER A 117 22.87 11.94 -11.54
C SER A 117 24.35 12.05 -11.19
N SER A 118 25.21 12.29 -12.18
CA SER A 118 26.60 12.63 -11.90
C SER A 118 26.63 13.94 -11.11
N PHE A 119 27.37 13.98 -10.00
CA PHE A 119 27.56 15.17 -9.15
C PHE A 119 28.11 16.40 -9.91
N PHE A 120 28.49 16.27 -11.18
CA PHE A 120 29.05 17.33 -12.03
C PHE A 120 28.16 17.74 -13.22
N ASP A 121 26.88 17.35 -13.28
CA ASP A 121 26.01 17.73 -14.41
C ASP A 121 25.57 19.21 -14.34
N LEU A 122 26.47 20.11 -14.73
CA LEU A 122 26.21 21.53 -15.04
C LEU A 122 25.21 21.72 -16.22
N ARG A 123 24.71 20.63 -16.81
CA ARG A 123 23.93 20.60 -18.05
C ARG A 123 22.42 20.38 -17.85
N GLY A 124 21.96 20.28 -16.61
CA GLY A 124 20.55 19.98 -16.28
C GLY A 124 20.21 18.50 -16.40
N PRO A 125 18.95 18.11 -16.11
CA PRO A 125 18.56 16.70 -16.05
C PRO A 125 18.63 16.03 -17.43
N LYS A 126 19.15 14.80 -17.47
CA LYS A 126 19.17 13.95 -18.67
C LYS A 126 17.73 13.57 -19.06
N PHE A 127 17.41 13.74 -20.34
CA PHE A 127 16.13 13.31 -20.91
C PHE A 127 16.34 12.07 -21.78
N PHE A 128 15.50 11.06 -21.58
CA PHE A 128 15.42 9.85 -22.38
C PHE A 128 14.28 10.03 -23.39
N GLN A 129 14.58 9.82 -24.68
CA GLN A 129 13.58 9.85 -25.74
C GLN A 129 13.21 8.41 -26.11
N ILE A 130 11.93 8.06 -25.94
CA ILE A 130 11.39 6.79 -26.39
C ILE A 130 10.04 7.11 -27.03
N ASP A 131 9.99 7.06 -28.36
CA ASP A 131 8.83 7.47 -29.12
C ASP A 131 7.79 6.36 -29.18
N ASN A 132 7.16 6.09 -28.04
CA ASN A 132 6.12 5.08 -27.86
C ASN A 132 5.05 5.61 -26.89
N LEU A 133 3.77 5.53 -27.27
CA LEU A 133 2.68 5.99 -26.39
C LEU A 133 2.60 5.21 -25.07
N ARG A 134 2.94 3.91 -25.08
CA ARG A 134 3.06 3.12 -23.84
C ARG A 134 4.20 3.61 -22.95
N PHE A 135 5.26 4.17 -23.51
CA PHE A 135 6.31 4.79 -22.68
C PHE A 135 5.80 6.04 -21.95
N GLU A 136 5.00 6.87 -22.61
CA GLU A 136 4.28 7.98 -21.94
C GLU A 136 3.38 7.44 -20.82
N LEU A 137 2.61 6.38 -21.09
CA LEU A 137 1.74 5.74 -20.11
C LEU A 137 2.50 5.24 -18.88
N VAL A 138 3.65 4.60 -19.09
CA VAL A 138 4.53 4.13 -18.01
C VAL A 138 5.00 5.30 -17.14
N MET A 139 5.51 6.36 -17.76
CA MET A 139 6.05 7.51 -17.02
C MET A 139 4.97 8.26 -16.24
N ILE A 140 3.75 8.36 -16.79
CA ILE A 140 2.61 8.99 -16.12
C ILE A 140 2.12 8.15 -14.94
N HIS A 141 2.02 6.82 -15.10
CA HIS A 141 1.69 5.92 -14.00
C HIS A 141 2.74 5.94 -12.88
N PHE A 142 4.02 5.97 -13.24
CA PHE A 142 5.09 6.09 -12.25
C PHE A 142 4.97 7.41 -11.47
N LEU A 143 4.76 8.54 -12.18
CA LEU A 143 4.52 9.83 -11.55
C LEU A 143 3.30 9.80 -10.63
N TYR A 144 2.20 9.16 -11.05
CA TYR A 144 1.00 8.99 -10.25
C TYR A 144 1.26 8.23 -8.95
N GLY A 145 1.93 7.07 -9.02
CA GLY A 145 2.35 6.32 -7.83
C GLY A 145 3.27 7.12 -6.92
N ALA A 146 4.21 7.89 -7.48
CA ALA A 146 5.10 8.75 -6.71
C ALA A 146 4.36 9.89 -6.00
N THR A 147 3.41 10.55 -6.67
CA THR A 147 2.56 11.60 -6.11
C THR A 147 1.66 11.05 -4.99
N LEU A 148 1.09 9.85 -5.14
CA LEU A 148 0.34 9.19 -4.06
C LEU A 148 1.22 8.93 -2.84
N ARG A 149 2.44 8.42 -3.04
CA ARG A 149 3.40 8.18 -1.96
C ARG A 149 3.78 9.48 -1.22
N GLU A 150 3.96 10.59 -1.93
CA GLU A 150 4.19 11.90 -1.29
C GLU A 150 2.96 12.40 -0.54
N ARG A 151 1.75 12.23 -1.10
CA ARG A 151 0.49 12.57 -0.44
C ARG A 151 0.31 11.77 0.86
N ALA A 152 0.63 10.48 0.86
CA ALA A 152 0.59 9.65 2.07
C ALA A 152 1.50 10.21 3.18
N SER A 153 2.63 10.81 2.81
CA SER A 153 3.56 11.44 3.75
C SER A 153 3.01 12.70 4.41
N GLU A 154 2.09 13.43 3.76
CA GLU A 154 1.43 14.62 4.32
C GLU A 154 0.49 14.26 5.49
N PHE A 155 -0.02 13.03 5.53
CA PHE A 155 -0.91 12.54 6.59
C PHE A 155 -0.21 11.88 7.77
N LEU A 156 1.13 11.72 7.73
CA LEU A 156 1.91 11.04 8.79
C LEU A 156 1.84 11.71 10.17
N SER A 157 1.40 12.97 10.24
CA SER A 157 1.24 13.74 11.48
C SER A 157 -0.22 13.91 11.93
N THR A 158 -1.18 13.66 11.04
CA THR A 158 -2.60 14.02 11.25
C THR A 158 -3.52 12.80 11.22
N ASP A 159 -3.37 11.91 10.23
CA ASP A 159 -4.20 10.73 10.05
C ASP A 159 -3.39 9.53 9.55
N LEU A 160 -2.94 8.71 10.49
CA LEU A 160 -2.17 7.50 10.19
C LEU A 160 -3.00 6.46 9.41
N LYS A 161 -4.33 6.42 9.57
CA LYS A 161 -5.18 5.47 8.83
C LYS A 161 -5.22 5.86 7.36
N GLN A 162 -5.45 7.15 7.08
CA GLN A 162 -5.45 7.68 5.72
C GLN A 162 -4.06 7.56 5.08
N SER A 163 -3.00 7.86 5.82
CA SER A 163 -1.62 7.71 5.35
C SER A 163 -1.33 6.27 4.89
N ALA A 164 -1.62 5.28 5.73
CA ALA A 164 -1.40 3.87 5.40
C ALA A 164 -2.25 3.41 4.20
N PHE A 165 -3.49 3.90 4.09
CA PHE A 165 -4.36 3.60 2.95
C PHE A 165 -3.76 4.10 1.63
N ILE A 166 -3.32 5.36 1.57
CA ILE A 166 -2.73 5.94 0.34
C ILE A 166 -1.41 5.25 -0.03
N PHE A 167 -0.58 4.86 0.95
CA PHE A 167 0.61 4.06 0.67
C PHE A 167 0.26 2.72 0.00
N ARG A 168 -0.84 2.06 0.40
CA ARG A 168 -1.31 0.83 -0.25
C ARG A 168 -1.84 1.09 -1.66
N GLU A 169 -2.53 2.20 -1.89
CA GLU A 169 -2.93 2.60 -3.24
C GLU A 169 -1.72 2.80 -4.15
N ALA A 170 -0.70 3.53 -3.67
CA ALA A 170 0.56 3.70 -4.40
C ALA A 170 1.23 2.35 -4.69
N ALA A 171 1.24 1.42 -3.73
CA ALA A 171 1.76 0.08 -3.94
C ALA A 171 1.03 -0.67 -5.07
N GLY A 172 -0.29 -0.54 -5.14
CA GLY A 172 -1.12 -1.13 -6.21
C GLY A 172 -0.78 -0.57 -7.59
N VAL A 173 -0.63 0.76 -7.70
CA VAL A 173 -0.21 1.43 -8.95
C VAL A 173 1.13 0.89 -9.43
N PHE A 174 2.13 0.81 -8.55
CA PHE A 174 3.45 0.30 -8.91
C PHE A 174 3.45 -1.19 -9.26
N HIS A 175 2.60 -1.99 -8.61
CA HIS A 175 2.42 -3.40 -8.95
C HIS A 175 1.83 -3.57 -10.35
N TYR A 176 0.75 -2.84 -10.66
CA TYR A 176 0.14 -2.81 -11.99
C TYR A 176 1.15 -2.35 -13.06
N LEU A 177 1.93 -1.31 -12.76
CA LEU A 177 2.99 -0.83 -13.65
C LEU A 177 4.04 -1.92 -13.94
N ALA A 178 4.46 -2.67 -12.91
CA ALA A 178 5.49 -3.70 -13.02
C ALA A 178 5.06 -4.91 -13.86
N HIS A 179 3.80 -5.35 -13.75
CA HIS A 179 3.34 -6.63 -14.30
C HIS A 179 2.47 -6.51 -15.55
N GLU A 180 1.77 -5.38 -15.73
CA GLU A 180 0.85 -5.20 -16.86
C GLU A 180 1.41 -4.16 -17.86
N VAL A 181 1.73 -2.96 -17.37
CA VAL A 181 2.03 -1.83 -18.26
C VAL A 181 3.42 -1.92 -18.86
N ILE A 182 4.48 -2.11 -18.05
CA ILE A 182 5.87 -2.16 -18.54
C ILE A 182 6.11 -3.36 -19.46
N PRO A 183 5.64 -4.60 -19.14
CA PRO A 183 5.81 -5.73 -20.05
C PRO A 183 5.14 -5.54 -21.41
N SER A 184 4.08 -4.73 -21.48
CA SER A 184 3.42 -4.38 -22.75
C SER A 184 4.26 -3.44 -23.65
N LEU A 185 5.37 -2.90 -23.15
CA LEU A 185 6.33 -2.10 -23.94
C LEU A 185 7.10 -3.01 -24.91
N GLN A 186 6.43 -3.44 -25.98
CA GLN A 186 6.99 -4.23 -27.08
C GLN A 186 8.03 -3.40 -27.85
N SER A 187 9.24 -3.29 -27.32
CA SER A 187 10.37 -2.71 -28.06
C SER A 187 11.65 -3.48 -27.76
N PRO A 188 12.18 -4.25 -28.72
CA PRO A 188 13.55 -4.72 -28.68
C PRO A 188 14.42 -3.59 -29.24
N ILE A 189 14.76 -2.59 -28.43
CA ILE A 189 15.68 -1.55 -28.90
C ILE A 189 16.70 -1.24 -27.82
N SER A 190 17.97 -1.33 -28.25
CA SER A 190 19.25 -0.91 -27.67
C SER A 190 19.30 0.55 -27.13
N ALA A 191 18.17 1.20 -26.86
CA ALA A 191 18.08 2.54 -26.32
C ALA A 191 18.11 2.48 -24.80
N GLU A 192 18.98 3.30 -24.21
CA GLU A 192 19.04 3.52 -22.77
C GLU A 192 17.65 3.94 -22.23
N ARG A 193 17.11 3.18 -21.28
CA ARG A 193 15.81 3.47 -20.66
C ARG A 193 16.00 4.16 -19.31
N PRO A 194 15.08 5.06 -18.91
CA PRO A 194 15.07 5.54 -17.54
C PRO A 194 14.76 4.38 -16.58
N SER A 195 15.29 4.46 -15.36
CA SER A 195 15.05 3.45 -14.32
C SER A 195 13.56 3.33 -13.95
N GLU A 196 12.77 4.39 -14.13
CA GLU A 196 11.30 4.39 -13.95
C GLU A 196 10.57 3.44 -14.91
N ALA A 197 11.17 3.12 -16.06
CA ALA A 197 10.62 2.18 -17.02
C ALA A 197 11.14 0.74 -16.81
N SER A 198 11.67 0.43 -15.62
CA SER A 198 12.03 -0.92 -15.18
C SER A 198 10.89 -1.57 -14.39
N SER A 199 10.58 -2.82 -14.76
CA SER A 199 9.64 -3.66 -14.02
C SER A 199 10.20 -3.97 -12.61
N ALA A 200 11.51 -4.19 -12.49
CA ALA A 200 12.16 -4.45 -11.20
C ALA A 200 12.07 -3.23 -10.26
N LEU A 201 12.31 -2.01 -10.75
CA LEU A 201 12.13 -0.81 -9.92
C LEU A 201 10.67 -0.64 -9.50
N SER A 202 9.72 -0.84 -10.41
CA SER A 202 8.29 -0.72 -10.11
C SER A 202 7.83 -1.75 -9.07
N ALA A 203 8.26 -3.02 -9.21
CA ALA A 203 7.98 -4.05 -8.21
C ALA A 203 8.62 -3.72 -6.85
N ALA A 204 9.86 -3.24 -6.83
CA ALA A 204 10.52 -2.80 -5.59
C ALA A 204 9.79 -1.60 -4.95
N MET A 205 9.31 -0.64 -5.74
CA MET A 205 8.50 0.47 -5.25
C MET A 205 7.18 0.00 -4.64
N SER A 206 6.56 -1.04 -5.20
CA SER A 206 5.37 -1.64 -4.61
C SER A 206 5.67 -2.19 -3.21
N PHE A 207 6.74 -2.99 -3.07
CA PHE A 207 7.17 -3.51 -1.76
C PHE A 207 7.54 -2.39 -0.77
N ILE A 208 8.22 -1.34 -1.22
CA ILE A 208 8.57 -0.19 -0.38
C ILE A 208 7.31 0.54 0.13
N CYS A 209 6.32 0.77 -0.73
CA CYS A 209 5.07 1.40 -0.32
C CYS A 209 4.28 0.52 0.67
N LEU A 210 4.27 -0.80 0.49
CA LEU A 210 3.71 -1.74 1.47
C LEU A 210 4.46 -1.70 2.81
N ALA A 211 5.79 -1.64 2.76
CA ALA A 211 6.64 -1.52 3.94
C ALA A 211 6.35 -0.21 4.71
N GLU A 212 6.15 0.90 3.99
CA GLU A 212 5.77 2.19 4.58
C GLU A 212 4.37 2.14 5.19
N ALA A 213 3.38 1.53 4.51
CA ALA A 213 2.05 1.32 5.07
C ALA A 213 2.10 0.49 6.36
N GLN A 214 2.85 -0.62 6.35
CA GLN A 214 3.07 -1.46 7.53
C GLN A 214 3.73 -0.68 8.66
N ALA A 215 4.78 0.11 8.36
CA ALA A 215 5.45 0.95 9.35
C ALA A 215 4.50 1.99 9.98
N VAL A 216 3.56 2.55 9.22
CA VAL A 216 2.52 3.45 9.73
C VAL A 216 1.55 2.71 10.66
N TYR A 217 1.12 1.50 10.31
CA TYR A 217 0.29 0.68 11.21
C TYR A 217 1.03 0.30 12.49
N THR A 218 2.30 -0.08 12.40
CA THR A 218 3.13 -0.38 13.57
C THR A 218 3.24 0.84 14.47
N ARG A 219 3.52 2.02 13.90
CA ARG A 219 3.55 3.28 14.66
C ARG A 219 2.23 3.55 15.37
N ARG A 220 1.11 3.32 14.69
CA ARG A 220 -0.22 3.48 15.30
C ARG A 220 -0.44 2.49 16.46
N ALA A 221 0.07 1.27 16.33
CA ALA A 221 0.00 0.26 17.39
C ALA A 221 0.87 0.66 18.61
N GLU A 222 2.07 1.20 18.37
CA GLU A 222 2.93 1.78 19.41
C GLU A 222 2.23 2.94 20.13
N GLU A 223 1.62 3.88 19.39
CA GLU A 223 0.94 5.06 19.95
C GLU A 223 -0.30 4.70 20.79
N LYS A 224 -0.97 3.57 20.49
CA LYS A 224 -2.09 3.07 21.30
C LYS A 224 -1.64 2.44 22.62
N GLY A 225 -0.41 1.93 22.70
CA GLY A 225 0.18 1.37 23.93
C GLY A 225 -0.45 0.07 24.45
N ASN A 226 -1.41 -0.52 23.75
CA ASN A 226 -2.10 -1.76 24.17
C ASN A 226 -1.63 -3.02 23.40
N THR A 227 -0.62 -2.87 22.55
CA THR A 227 -0.09 -3.97 21.73
C THR A 227 1.10 -4.60 22.44
N GLY A 228 1.10 -5.94 22.54
CA GLY A 228 2.19 -6.67 23.17
C GLY A 228 3.52 -6.50 22.44
N PHE A 229 4.63 -6.52 23.18
CA PHE A 229 5.97 -6.29 22.65
C PHE A 229 6.37 -7.30 21.57
N GLY A 230 6.06 -8.59 21.74
CA GLY A 230 6.30 -9.61 20.70
C GLY A 230 5.55 -9.34 19.40
N VAL A 231 4.32 -8.80 19.48
CA VAL A 231 3.57 -8.38 18.29
C VAL A 231 4.23 -7.17 17.62
N LEU A 232 4.64 -6.15 18.38
CA LEU A 232 5.36 -4.99 17.85
C LEU A 232 6.70 -5.40 17.19
N ALA A 233 7.42 -6.35 17.79
CA ALA A 233 8.66 -6.89 17.24
C ALA A 233 8.42 -7.53 15.87
N LYS A 234 7.39 -8.38 15.75
CA LYS A 234 6.99 -9.04 14.49
C LYS A 234 6.49 -8.04 13.45
N LEU A 235 5.70 -7.04 13.86
CA LEU A 235 5.21 -6.00 12.94
C LEU A 235 6.36 -5.19 12.32
N HIS A 236 7.38 -4.83 13.09
CA HIS A 236 8.57 -4.19 12.54
C HIS A 236 9.42 -5.14 11.71
N TYR A 237 9.50 -6.42 12.07
CA TYR A 237 10.21 -7.41 11.26
C TYR A 237 9.55 -7.63 9.90
N GLY A 238 8.21 -7.61 9.81
CA GLY A 238 7.51 -7.64 8.54
C GLY A 238 7.86 -6.47 7.61
N VAL A 239 8.18 -5.29 8.16
CA VAL A 239 8.74 -4.18 7.37
C VAL A 239 10.12 -4.53 6.82
N VAL A 240 10.97 -5.20 7.60
CA VAL A 240 12.30 -5.67 7.20
C VAL A 240 12.20 -6.71 6.08
N GLU A 241 11.24 -7.62 6.14
CA GLU A 241 10.98 -8.64 5.10
C GLU A 241 10.58 -7.97 3.78
N LEU A 242 9.59 -7.07 3.80
CA LEU A 242 9.16 -6.32 2.61
C LEU A 242 10.32 -5.52 1.96
N LEU A 243 11.14 -4.85 2.77
CA LEU A 243 12.31 -4.11 2.27
C LEU A 243 13.42 -5.05 1.77
N SER A 244 13.49 -6.28 2.27
CA SER A 244 14.40 -7.31 1.78
C SER A 244 13.97 -7.81 0.41
N GLU A 245 12.67 -8.02 0.20
CA GLU A 245 12.11 -8.36 -1.12
C GLU A 245 12.37 -7.23 -2.13
N ALA A 246 12.10 -5.98 -1.75
CA ALA A 246 12.43 -4.82 -2.59
C ALA A 246 13.90 -4.80 -3.02
N THR A 247 14.81 -5.09 -2.07
CA THR A 247 16.25 -5.16 -2.32
C THR A 247 16.59 -6.34 -3.25
N SER A 248 16.03 -7.52 -3.00
CA SER A 248 16.25 -8.74 -3.79
C SER A 248 15.86 -8.52 -5.25
N VAL A 249 14.67 -7.95 -5.48
CA VAL A 249 14.16 -7.64 -6.83
C VAL A 249 15.11 -6.70 -7.59
N ILE A 250 15.58 -5.63 -6.94
CA ILE A 250 16.53 -4.69 -7.55
C ILE A 250 17.86 -5.37 -7.95
N HIS A 251 18.39 -6.27 -7.12
CA HIS A 251 19.68 -6.92 -7.37
C HIS A 251 19.56 -8.09 -8.37
N SER A 252 18.41 -8.74 -8.43
CA SER A 252 18.12 -9.83 -9.38
C SER A 252 17.92 -9.33 -10.82
N GLY A 253 17.50 -8.06 -10.99
CA GLY A 253 17.39 -7.41 -12.30
C GLY A 253 18.74 -7.26 -13.00
N THR A 254 19.00 -8.08 -14.02
CA THR A 254 20.23 -8.12 -14.81
C THR A 254 20.70 -6.73 -15.24
N GLY A 255 21.73 -6.18 -14.57
CA GLY A 255 22.37 -4.91 -14.92
C GLY A 255 21.59 -3.63 -14.57
N GLU A 256 20.33 -3.73 -14.15
CA GLU A 256 19.45 -2.59 -13.83
C GLU A 256 19.76 -1.96 -12.47
N GLY A 257 20.27 -2.74 -11.51
CA GLY A 257 20.72 -2.20 -10.23
C GLY A 257 21.84 -1.14 -10.34
N LYS A 258 22.53 -1.05 -11.49
CA LYS A 258 23.56 -0.02 -11.74
C LYS A 258 22.98 1.34 -12.14
N THR A 259 21.75 1.41 -12.64
CA THR A 259 21.15 2.68 -13.07
C THR A 259 20.50 3.42 -11.91
N ILE A 260 20.02 2.69 -10.90
CA ILE A 260 19.37 3.24 -9.71
C ILE A 260 20.35 4.08 -8.87
N SER A 261 19.85 5.19 -8.34
CA SER A 261 20.58 6.11 -7.49
C SER A 261 21.07 5.44 -6.22
N SER A 262 22.36 5.57 -5.92
CA SER A 262 22.97 5.10 -4.67
C SER A 262 22.26 5.67 -3.44
N ARG A 263 21.75 6.90 -3.52
CA ARG A 263 20.99 7.55 -2.45
C ARG A 263 19.65 6.85 -2.19
N PHE A 264 18.98 6.35 -3.22
CA PHE A 264 17.73 5.59 -3.08
C PHE A 264 17.98 4.20 -2.48
N LEU A 265 19.07 3.53 -2.90
CA LEU A 265 19.49 2.26 -2.29
C LEU A 265 19.87 2.45 -0.82
N GLU A 266 20.60 3.52 -0.51
CA GLU A 266 20.95 3.90 0.86
C GLU A 266 19.70 4.15 1.71
N PHE A 267 18.71 4.89 1.19
CA PHE A 267 17.42 5.09 1.86
C PHE A 267 16.77 3.75 2.22
N THR A 268 16.63 2.85 1.24
CA THR A 268 15.97 1.54 1.43
C THR A 268 16.70 0.70 2.48
N SER A 269 18.03 0.64 2.41
CA SER A 269 18.86 -0.08 3.39
C SER A 269 18.80 0.55 4.80
N SER A 270 18.72 1.89 4.88
CA SER A 270 18.61 2.63 6.13
C SER A 270 17.26 2.40 6.80
N CYS A 271 16.17 2.40 6.02
CA CYS A 271 14.83 2.05 6.49
C CYS A 271 14.81 0.63 7.07
N LYS A 272 15.38 -0.33 6.33
CA LYS A 272 15.48 -1.72 6.78
C LYS A 272 16.23 -1.83 8.11
N ALA A 273 17.41 -1.20 8.21
CA ALA A 273 18.22 -1.22 9.43
C ALA A 273 17.50 -0.57 10.63
N LEU A 274 16.72 0.49 10.39
CA LEU A 274 15.96 1.17 11.45
C LEU A 274 14.86 0.27 12.00
N HIS A 275 14.13 -0.40 11.12
CA HIS A 275 13.07 -1.32 11.52
C HIS A 275 13.60 -2.61 12.14
N GLU A 276 14.77 -3.09 11.73
CA GLU A 276 15.49 -4.19 12.38
C GLU A 276 15.87 -3.83 13.82
N LEU A 277 16.39 -2.60 14.05
CA LEU A 277 16.71 -2.10 15.39
C LEU A 277 15.46 -2.00 16.27
N ARG A 278 14.35 -1.46 15.75
CA ARG A 278 13.08 -1.37 16.47
C ARG A 278 12.49 -2.74 16.80
N SER A 279 12.56 -3.68 15.84
CA SER A 279 12.12 -5.06 16.05
C SER A 279 12.87 -5.71 17.21
N LYS A 280 14.21 -5.65 17.20
CA LYS A 280 15.06 -6.18 18.29
C LYS A 280 14.82 -5.48 19.63
N LYS A 281 14.56 -4.18 19.64
CA LYS A 281 14.19 -3.43 20.86
C LYS A 281 12.92 -4.01 21.50
N HIS A 282 11.85 -4.18 20.73
CA HIS A 282 10.61 -4.73 21.27
C HIS A 282 10.72 -6.22 21.61
N LEU A 283 11.49 -7.01 20.85
CA LEU A 283 11.80 -8.40 21.20
C LEU A 283 12.44 -8.46 22.59
N ALA A 284 13.44 -7.62 22.85
CA ALA A 284 14.10 -7.55 24.14
C ALA A 284 13.14 -7.11 25.27
N GLU A 285 12.22 -6.17 25.01
CA GLU A 285 11.19 -5.78 25.98
C GLU A 285 10.22 -6.95 26.30
N GLY A 286 9.88 -7.76 25.30
CA GLY A 286 9.10 -9.00 25.47
C GLY A 286 9.83 -10.01 26.36
N LEU A 287 11.04 -10.40 25.95
CA LEU A 287 11.89 -11.34 26.70
C LEU A 287 12.11 -10.93 28.16
N ARG A 288 12.31 -9.63 28.41
CA ARG A 288 12.43 -9.11 29.78
C ARG A 288 11.15 -9.34 30.58
N ASN A 289 9.98 -9.09 30.00
CA ASN A 289 8.71 -9.29 30.71
C ASN A 289 8.46 -10.77 31.02
N ASP A 290 8.99 -11.66 30.19
CA ASP A 290 8.95 -13.11 30.40
C ASP A 290 10.04 -13.59 31.38
N GLY A 291 10.80 -12.67 31.99
CA GLY A 291 11.83 -12.94 32.98
C GLY A 291 13.20 -13.32 32.40
N GLN A 292 13.37 -13.36 31.08
CA GLN A 292 14.62 -13.72 30.40
C GLN A 292 15.52 -12.49 30.21
N VAL A 293 15.95 -11.89 31.33
CA VAL A 293 16.66 -10.60 31.32
C VAL A 293 18.07 -10.71 30.71
N GLY A 294 18.79 -11.80 30.95
CA GLY A 294 20.10 -12.05 30.35
C GLY A 294 20.05 -12.11 28.82
N VAL A 295 19.03 -12.81 28.27
CA VAL A 295 18.78 -12.91 26.82
C VAL A 295 18.40 -11.54 26.25
N SER A 296 17.53 -10.80 26.95
CA SER A 296 17.11 -9.45 26.57
C SER A 296 18.29 -8.47 26.43
N VAL A 297 19.22 -8.47 27.40
CA VAL A 297 20.46 -7.70 27.34
C VAL A 297 21.31 -8.11 26.13
N GLY A 298 21.44 -9.42 25.87
CA GLY A 298 22.17 -9.96 24.72
C GLY A 298 21.62 -9.46 23.38
N VAL A 299 20.29 -9.46 23.22
CA VAL A 299 19.60 -8.97 22.01
C VAL A 299 19.86 -7.48 21.78
N LEU A 300 19.77 -6.65 22.83
CA LEU A 300 20.01 -5.20 22.73
C LEU A 300 21.48 -4.88 22.40
N CYS A 301 22.43 -5.61 22.99
CA CYS A 301 23.85 -5.52 22.68
C CYS A 301 24.11 -5.80 21.19
N ASP A 302 23.60 -6.91 20.67
CA ASP A 302 23.74 -7.27 19.25
C ASP A 302 23.10 -6.21 18.32
N ALA A 303 21.90 -5.73 18.68
CA ALA A 303 21.19 -4.71 17.91
C ALA A 303 21.99 -3.40 17.80
N LEU A 304 22.65 -2.98 18.88
CA LEU A 304 23.49 -1.77 18.89
C LEU A 304 24.80 -1.95 18.11
N ILE A 305 25.43 -3.12 18.20
CA ILE A 305 26.65 -3.43 17.42
C ILE A 305 26.33 -3.43 15.92
N SER A 306 25.22 -4.08 15.55
CA SER A 306 24.76 -4.19 14.16
C SER A 306 24.33 -2.82 13.59
N SER A 307 23.62 -2.01 14.37
CA SER A 307 23.14 -0.69 13.91
C SER A 307 24.26 0.33 13.72
N LYS A 308 25.31 0.33 14.55
CA LYS A 308 26.49 1.22 14.37
C LYS A 308 27.15 1.05 13.01
N LYS A 309 27.22 -0.20 12.50
CA LYS A 309 27.80 -0.52 11.17
C LYS A 309 26.92 -0.06 10.00
N LYS A 310 25.62 0.15 10.23
CA LYS A 310 24.60 0.48 9.22
C LYS A 310 24.14 1.94 9.29
N THR A 311 24.95 2.83 9.87
CA THR A 311 24.55 4.23 10.06
C THR A 311 24.42 4.97 8.71
N PRO A 312 23.30 5.67 8.46
CA PRO A 312 23.11 6.43 7.22
C PRO A 312 24.09 7.59 7.06
N GLY A 313 24.45 7.92 5.83
CA GLY A 313 25.27 9.07 5.45
C GLY A 313 24.48 10.39 5.43
N GLU A 314 23.23 10.38 4.97
CA GLU A 314 22.39 11.58 4.92
C GLU A 314 22.00 12.08 6.32
N ASP A 315 22.22 13.37 6.61
CA ASP A 315 22.02 13.95 7.94
C ASP A 315 20.58 13.83 8.45
N SER A 316 19.60 13.99 7.55
CA SER A 316 18.17 13.89 7.88
C SER A 316 17.83 12.50 8.42
N TRP A 317 18.32 11.44 7.77
CA TRP A 317 18.10 10.05 8.18
C TRP A 317 18.95 9.67 9.38
N LYS A 318 20.20 10.14 9.40
CA LYS A 318 21.14 9.93 10.51
C LYS A 318 20.62 10.50 11.82
N ALA A 319 19.93 11.63 11.81
CA ALA A 319 19.29 12.21 13.01
C ALA A 319 18.22 11.27 13.58
N VAL A 320 17.33 10.73 12.73
CA VAL A 320 16.29 9.76 13.14
C VAL A 320 16.93 8.49 13.70
N PHE A 321 17.95 7.99 13.01
CA PHE A 321 18.64 6.75 13.36
C PHE A 321 19.39 6.89 14.70
N LYS A 322 20.09 8.01 14.91
CA LYS A 322 20.77 8.31 16.17
C LYS A 322 19.81 8.39 17.36
N ASN A 323 18.65 9.02 17.16
CA ASN A 323 17.63 9.10 18.21
C ASN A 323 17.15 7.69 18.61
N GLU A 324 16.92 6.79 17.64
CA GLU A 324 16.53 5.41 17.96
C GLU A 324 17.66 4.63 18.66
N ILE A 325 18.92 4.80 18.20
CA ILE A 325 20.09 4.21 18.88
C ILE A 325 20.17 4.65 20.34
N GLU A 326 19.92 5.93 20.62
CA GLU A 326 19.94 6.46 22.00
C GLU A 326 18.83 5.83 22.86
N ILE A 327 17.62 5.68 22.32
CA ILE A 327 16.51 4.99 22.99
C ILE A 327 16.90 3.54 23.32
N VAL A 328 17.45 2.80 22.36
CA VAL A 328 17.89 1.40 22.56
C VAL A 328 19.03 1.33 23.58
N ALA A 329 20.00 2.25 23.53
CA ALA A 329 21.10 2.31 24.48
C ALA A 329 20.64 2.63 25.92
N ASN A 330 19.64 3.50 26.07
CA ASN A 330 19.04 3.79 27.37
C ASN A 330 18.31 2.57 27.94
N THR A 331 17.60 1.84 27.08
CA THR A 331 16.90 0.60 27.43
C THR A 331 17.90 -0.49 27.84
N LEU A 332 18.99 -0.64 27.10
CA LEU A 332 20.08 -1.57 27.43
C LEU A 332 20.66 -1.27 28.82
N ARG A 333 21.03 -0.01 29.09
CA ARG A 333 21.58 0.39 30.41
C ARG A 333 20.64 0.05 31.57
N LYS A 334 19.33 0.21 31.36
CA LYS A 334 18.32 -0.17 32.36
C LYS A 334 18.33 -1.67 32.60
N PHE A 335 18.36 -2.48 31.55
CA PHE A 335 18.29 -3.93 31.66
C PHE A 335 19.60 -4.53 32.18
N GLU A 336 20.75 -3.96 31.81
CA GLU A 336 22.06 -4.31 32.39
C GLU A 336 22.08 -4.07 33.89
N HIS A 337 21.62 -2.90 34.34
CA HIS A 337 21.50 -2.59 35.77
C HIS A 337 20.52 -3.55 36.47
N GLU A 338 19.38 -3.85 35.86
CA GLU A 338 18.45 -4.81 36.44
C GLU A 338 19.05 -6.22 36.54
N ASN A 339 19.75 -6.67 35.50
CA ASN A 339 20.40 -7.97 35.50
C ASN A 339 21.55 -8.04 36.51
N GLU A 340 22.34 -6.97 36.66
CA GLU A 340 23.45 -6.91 37.62
C GLU A 340 22.98 -6.95 39.07
N PHE A 341 21.82 -6.35 39.38
CA PHE A 341 21.37 -6.18 40.77
C PHE A 341 20.28 -7.17 41.22
N VAL A 342 19.49 -7.72 40.29
CA VAL A 342 18.30 -8.53 40.61
C VAL A 342 18.42 -9.96 40.10
N TRP A 343 18.72 -10.14 38.81
CA TRP A 343 18.53 -11.43 38.13
C TRP A 343 19.81 -12.27 38.07
N HIS A 344 20.96 -11.63 37.85
CA HIS A 344 22.26 -12.26 37.67
C HIS A 344 22.29 -13.35 36.58
N GLU A 345 21.52 -13.16 35.50
CA GLU A 345 21.47 -14.12 34.40
C GLU A 345 22.68 -14.02 33.49
N LYS A 346 23.09 -15.16 32.93
CA LYS A 346 24.13 -15.22 31.89
C LYS A 346 23.62 -14.52 30.63
N ILE A 347 24.48 -13.69 30.04
CA ILE A 347 24.19 -13.00 28.77
C ILE A 347 24.68 -13.88 27.60
N PRO A 348 23.78 -14.38 26.73
CA PRO A 348 24.15 -15.10 25.51
C PRO A 348 24.64 -14.15 24.42
N HIS A 349 25.37 -14.69 23.44
CA HIS A 349 25.95 -13.93 22.33
C HIS A 349 25.88 -14.69 21.00
N GLY A 350 25.81 -13.96 19.88
CA GLY A 350 25.87 -14.53 18.54
C GLY A 350 24.66 -15.42 18.24
N ASP A 351 24.92 -16.64 17.75
CA ASP A 351 23.90 -17.60 17.30
C ASP A 351 23.01 -18.15 18.44
N GLU A 352 23.37 -17.90 19.71
CA GLU A 352 22.54 -18.25 20.87
C GLU A 352 21.37 -17.28 21.09
N LEU A 353 21.30 -16.17 20.34
CA LEU A 353 20.26 -15.16 20.50
C LEU A 353 19.00 -15.50 19.69
N PRO A 354 17.79 -15.30 20.27
CA PRO A 354 16.55 -15.56 19.56
C PRO A 354 16.36 -14.58 18.41
N SER A 355 15.82 -15.09 17.30
CA SER A 355 15.39 -14.24 16.19
C SER A 355 13.97 -13.71 16.42
N PRO A 356 13.61 -12.52 15.89
CA PRO A 356 12.23 -12.00 15.97
C PRO A 356 11.17 -12.92 15.34
N GLN A 357 11.58 -13.87 14.48
CA GLN A 357 10.70 -14.88 13.88
C GLN A 357 10.39 -16.03 14.86
N GLU A 358 11.31 -16.36 15.78
CA GLU A 358 11.26 -17.59 16.59
C GLU A 358 10.66 -17.44 17.99
N GLU A 359 10.34 -16.22 18.45
CA GLU A 359 9.68 -16.03 19.75
C GLU A 359 8.22 -16.56 19.72
N SER A 360 8.12 -17.85 20.02
CA SER A 360 6.93 -18.60 20.37
C SER A 360 7.33 -19.72 21.34
N THR A 361 7.42 -19.40 22.63
CA THR A 361 7.55 -20.46 23.64
C THR A 361 6.60 -20.21 24.81
N VAL A 362 5.68 -21.17 24.95
CA VAL A 362 4.74 -21.45 26.06
C VAL A 362 3.48 -20.57 26.15
N GLY A 363 2.60 -20.82 25.19
CA GLY A 363 1.20 -20.40 25.19
C GLY A 363 0.62 -20.58 23.79
N SER A 364 0.15 -21.79 23.50
CA SER A 364 -0.32 -22.23 22.18
C SER A 364 -0.97 -21.15 21.30
N THR A 365 -0.29 -20.69 20.26
CA THR A 365 -0.85 -20.50 18.92
C THR A 365 0.30 -20.49 17.92
N SER A 366 0.13 -21.22 16.82
CA SER A 366 1.09 -21.46 15.75
C SER A 366 1.79 -20.18 15.24
N ALA A 367 3.08 -20.32 14.95
CA ALA A 367 3.90 -19.32 14.32
C ALA A 367 3.26 -18.83 13.01
N ALA A 368 2.92 -17.55 13.02
CA ALA A 368 2.40 -16.80 11.90
C ALA A 368 3.51 -16.53 10.88
N THR A 369 3.52 -17.27 9.76
CA THR A 369 4.24 -16.86 8.55
C THR A 369 3.63 -15.57 8.01
N ALA A 370 4.33 -14.84 7.12
CA ALA A 370 3.93 -13.50 6.62
C ALA A 370 2.51 -13.39 6.00
N THR A 371 1.78 -14.49 5.87
CA THR A 371 0.34 -14.57 5.58
C THR A 371 -0.59 -14.29 6.77
N ASP A 372 -0.11 -14.39 8.01
CA ASP A 372 -0.95 -14.41 9.23
C ASP A 372 -1.09 -13.04 9.94
N VAL A 373 -0.74 -11.93 9.28
CA VAL A 373 -0.96 -10.56 9.80
C VAL A 373 -2.29 -9.95 9.29
N PHE A 374 -3.30 -10.80 9.05
CA PHE A 374 -4.68 -10.35 8.96
C PHE A 374 -5.36 -10.60 10.32
N MET A 375 -5.54 -9.55 11.12
CA MET A 375 -6.39 -9.63 12.32
C MET A 375 -7.84 -9.91 11.87
N LEU A 376 -8.23 -11.18 11.88
CA LEU A 376 -9.58 -11.65 11.60
C LEU A 376 -10.54 -11.15 12.69
N THR A 377 -11.66 -10.56 12.27
CA THR A 377 -12.74 -10.16 13.19
C THR A 377 -13.67 -11.35 13.42
N TYR A 378 -13.98 -11.69 14.66
CA TYR A 378 -14.94 -12.75 15.00
C TYR A 378 -16.07 -12.22 15.87
N LEU A 379 -17.23 -12.88 15.80
CA LEU A 379 -18.43 -12.58 16.55
C LEU A 379 -18.77 -13.82 17.40
N GLU A 380 -18.87 -13.66 18.72
CA GLU A 380 -19.35 -14.71 19.62
C GLU A 380 -20.87 -14.65 19.74
N VAL A 381 -21.57 -15.71 19.31
CA VAL A 381 -23.03 -15.83 19.43
C VAL A 381 -23.35 -17.20 20.02
N GLY A 382 -23.81 -17.24 21.28
CA GLY A 382 -24.30 -18.45 21.94
C GLY A 382 -23.30 -19.63 21.96
N GLU A 383 -22.15 -19.46 22.60
CA GLU A 383 -21.02 -20.42 22.66
C GLU A 383 -20.46 -20.88 21.29
N ALA A 384 -20.92 -20.30 20.18
CA ALA A 384 -20.34 -20.47 18.86
C ALA A 384 -19.51 -19.25 18.47
N ASN A 385 -18.30 -19.50 17.98
CA ASN A 385 -17.41 -18.49 17.40
C ASN A 385 -17.72 -18.43 15.90
N VAL A 386 -18.34 -17.34 15.45
CA VAL A 386 -18.62 -17.09 14.04
C VAL A 386 -17.55 -16.16 13.49
N LEU A 387 -16.78 -16.62 12.52
CA LEU A 387 -15.82 -15.79 11.79
C LEU A 387 -16.60 -14.87 10.84
N VAL A 388 -16.43 -13.55 10.97
CA VAL A 388 -17.07 -12.57 10.08
C VAL A 388 -15.96 -11.66 9.55
N ASP A 389 -15.41 -12.04 8.40
CA ASP A 389 -14.40 -11.23 7.72
C ASP A 389 -15.03 -10.40 6.59
N LEU A 390 -14.61 -9.13 6.49
CA LEU A 390 -14.93 -8.21 5.40
C LEU A 390 -14.13 -8.52 4.12
N PHE A 391 -13.10 -9.37 4.18
CA PHE A 391 -12.21 -9.59 3.04
C PHE A 391 -11.87 -11.04 2.70
N LEU A 392 -12.38 -12.04 3.41
CA LEU A 392 -12.07 -13.45 3.10
C LEU A 392 -13.34 -14.28 3.01
N VAL A 393 -13.92 -14.34 1.79
CA VAL A 393 -14.35 -15.56 1.07
C VAL A 393 -15.07 -15.11 -0.23
N GLY A 394 -14.56 -15.54 -1.40
CA GLY A 394 -15.15 -15.30 -2.73
C GLY A 394 -14.25 -14.50 -3.68
N ASN A 395 -14.41 -14.74 -4.99
CA ASN A 395 -13.74 -13.98 -6.05
C ASN A 395 -13.97 -12.48 -5.82
N VAL A 396 -12.88 -11.71 -5.74
CA VAL A 396 -12.99 -10.25 -5.70
C VAL A 396 -13.23 -9.81 -7.12
N ASP A 397 -14.51 -9.62 -7.45
CA ASP A 397 -14.91 -9.09 -8.74
C ASP A 397 -14.78 -7.57 -8.72
N PHE A 398 -13.68 -7.06 -9.29
CA PHE A 398 -13.45 -5.63 -9.49
C PHE A 398 -14.15 -5.09 -10.76
N GLY A 399 -15.08 -5.86 -11.34
CA GLY A 399 -15.89 -5.42 -12.49
C GLY A 399 -15.21 -5.57 -13.85
N ILE A 400 -14.16 -6.40 -13.96
CA ILE A 400 -13.47 -6.68 -15.23
C ILE A 400 -13.34 -8.21 -15.42
N PRO A 401 -14.20 -8.82 -16.26
CA PRO A 401 -14.14 -10.26 -16.50
C PRO A 401 -12.79 -10.68 -17.10
N GLY A 402 -12.04 -11.53 -16.39
CA GLY A 402 -10.82 -12.18 -16.89
C GLY A 402 -9.49 -11.48 -16.59
N LEU A 403 -9.48 -10.37 -15.84
CA LEU A 403 -8.25 -9.60 -15.52
C LEU A 403 -7.69 -9.91 -14.12
N TYR A 404 -8.49 -10.51 -13.24
CA TYR A 404 -8.10 -10.95 -11.89
C TYR A 404 -8.79 -12.28 -11.60
N ASP A 405 -8.03 -13.36 -11.53
CA ASP A 405 -8.49 -14.64 -10.95
C ASP A 405 -7.57 -14.95 -9.77
N ALA A 406 -7.87 -14.32 -8.62
CA ALA A 406 -7.16 -14.56 -7.38
C ALA A 406 -8.04 -15.43 -6.48
N ALA A 407 -7.69 -16.72 -6.40
CA ALA A 407 -8.26 -17.62 -5.42
C ALA A 407 -7.62 -17.36 -4.05
N LYS A 408 -8.44 -16.99 -3.05
CA LYS A 408 -8.01 -16.80 -1.66
C LYS A 408 -7.80 -18.17 -0.99
N GLU A 409 -6.77 -18.29 -0.14
CA GLU A 409 -6.40 -19.56 0.51
C GLU A 409 -7.54 -20.16 1.35
N VAL A 410 -7.72 -21.48 1.23
CA VAL A 410 -8.66 -22.24 2.05
C VAL A 410 -8.04 -22.46 3.42
N LEU A 411 -8.63 -21.87 4.46
CA LEU A 411 -8.24 -22.14 5.84
C LEU A 411 -8.59 -23.60 6.19
N THR A 412 -7.59 -24.48 6.23
CA THR A 412 -7.73 -25.94 6.37
C THR A 412 -8.26 -26.39 7.74
N ASN A 413 -8.27 -25.49 8.73
CA ASN A 413 -8.71 -25.77 10.11
C ASN A 413 -10.14 -25.32 10.43
N PHE A 414 -10.88 -24.80 9.45
CA PHE A 414 -12.24 -24.32 9.64
C PHE A 414 -13.22 -25.07 8.73
N GLN A 415 -14.41 -25.35 9.25
CA GLN A 415 -15.50 -25.88 8.43
C GLN A 415 -16.13 -24.71 7.66
N VAL A 416 -15.72 -24.52 6.41
CA VAL A 416 -16.20 -23.44 5.55
C VAL A 416 -17.48 -23.88 4.84
N THR A 417 -18.55 -23.08 4.95
CA THR A 417 -19.80 -23.26 4.20
C THR A 417 -20.06 -22.03 3.36
N TYR A 418 -20.22 -22.21 2.05
CA TYR A 418 -20.55 -21.14 1.11
C TYR A 418 -22.07 -20.98 1.03
N LEU A 419 -22.54 -19.73 1.12
CA LEU A 419 -23.94 -19.36 0.96
C LEU A 419 -24.10 -18.36 -0.19
N GLU A 420 -24.95 -18.75 -1.14
CA GLU A 420 -25.46 -17.90 -2.23
C GLU A 420 -26.63 -17.02 -1.75
N PRO A 421 -26.94 -15.90 -2.44
CA PRO A 421 -28.10 -15.07 -2.11
C PRO A 421 -29.40 -15.88 -2.03
N GLY A 422 -30.10 -15.77 -0.91
CA GLY A 422 -31.34 -16.52 -0.63
C GLY A 422 -31.12 -17.91 0.00
N GLN A 423 -29.87 -18.35 0.19
CA GLN A 423 -29.58 -19.60 0.89
C GLN A 423 -29.52 -19.42 2.42
N SER A 424 -29.85 -20.50 3.12
CA SER A 424 -29.78 -20.60 4.58
C SER A 424 -29.02 -21.84 5.01
N PHE A 425 -28.27 -21.73 6.11
CA PHE A 425 -27.53 -22.81 6.76
C PHE A 425 -27.95 -22.93 8.22
N GLU A 426 -27.88 -24.13 8.80
CA GLU A 426 -28.22 -24.36 10.21
C GLU A 426 -27.02 -24.97 10.94
N ILE A 427 -26.48 -24.24 11.91
CA ILE A 427 -25.33 -24.64 12.73
C ILE A 427 -25.86 -25.20 14.05
N LYS A 428 -25.37 -26.37 14.47
CA LYS A 428 -25.59 -26.88 15.83
C LYS A 428 -24.49 -26.39 16.76
N ALA A 429 -24.85 -25.62 17.78
CA ALA A 429 -23.93 -25.19 18.83
C ALA A 429 -23.55 -26.36 19.77
N LYS A 430 -22.46 -26.20 20.51
CA LYS A 430 -21.93 -27.25 21.43
C LYS A 430 -22.91 -27.65 22.54
N ASN A 431 -23.82 -26.76 22.92
CA ASN A 431 -24.88 -27.00 23.90
C ASN A 431 -26.15 -27.65 23.28
N GLY A 432 -26.12 -28.00 21.99
CA GLY A 432 -27.23 -28.62 21.27
C GLY A 432 -28.27 -27.65 20.71
N SER A 433 -28.11 -26.33 20.93
CA SER A 433 -28.97 -25.32 20.29
C SER A 433 -28.69 -25.24 18.79
N LYS A 434 -29.69 -24.76 18.04
CA LYS A 434 -29.60 -24.58 16.60
C LYS A 434 -29.60 -23.08 16.28
N VAL A 435 -28.63 -22.68 15.47
CA VAL A 435 -28.46 -21.31 14.97
C VAL A 435 -28.63 -21.35 13.47
N GLY A 436 -29.66 -20.68 12.95
CA GLY A 436 -29.78 -20.49 11.51
C GLY A 436 -28.87 -19.33 11.07
N VAL A 437 -28.36 -19.41 9.85
CA VAL A 437 -27.63 -18.35 9.15
C VAL A 437 -28.28 -18.17 7.79
N LYS A 438 -28.65 -16.96 7.40
CA LYS A 438 -29.29 -16.67 6.11
C LYS A 438 -28.55 -15.53 5.40
N ALA A 439 -28.30 -15.70 4.10
CA ALA A 439 -27.65 -14.69 3.27
C ALA A 439 -28.73 -13.93 2.45
N PRO A 440 -29.10 -12.69 2.83
CA PRO A 440 -30.00 -11.85 2.03
C PRO A 440 -29.37 -11.44 0.69
N ALA A 441 -30.22 -11.17 -0.30
CA ALA A 441 -29.78 -10.49 -1.53
C ALA A 441 -29.67 -8.99 -1.23
N GLY A 442 -28.46 -8.47 -1.00
CA GLY A 442 -28.24 -7.03 -0.81
C GLY A 442 -28.29 -6.26 -2.14
N PRO A 443 -28.03 -4.95 -2.15
CA PRO A 443 -28.03 -4.13 -3.37
C PRO A 443 -26.80 -4.39 -4.28
N VAL A 444 -26.90 -4.06 -5.56
CA VAL A 444 -25.77 -4.08 -6.51
C VAL A 444 -25.05 -2.73 -6.43
N LEU A 445 -23.82 -2.70 -5.90
CA LEU A 445 -23.03 -1.46 -5.71
C LEU A 445 -22.00 -1.18 -6.82
N GLY A 446 -22.19 -1.74 -8.02
CA GLY A 446 -21.38 -1.42 -9.19
C GLY A 446 -22.14 -1.61 -10.51
N PRO A 447 -21.44 -1.87 -11.64
CA PRO A 447 -22.08 -1.95 -12.95
C PRO A 447 -23.22 -2.99 -13.00
N PRO A 448 -24.20 -2.88 -13.92
CA PRO A 448 -25.40 -3.72 -13.96
C PRO A 448 -25.20 -5.25 -13.97
N TRP A 449 -23.97 -5.71 -14.24
CA TRP A 449 -23.57 -7.11 -14.30
C TRP A 449 -22.83 -7.61 -13.04
N GLN A 450 -22.63 -6.76 -12.04
CA GLN A 450 -22.00 -7.12 -10.76
C GLN A 450 -22.98 -7.86 -9.85
N HIS A 451 -22.48 -8.83 -9.08
CA HIS A 451 -23.27 -9.59 -8.11
C HIS A 451 -23.70 -8.73 -6.91
N HIS A 452 -24.85 -9.07 -6.31
CA HIS A 452 -25.40 -8.43 -5.11
C HIS A 452 -24.45 -8.56 -3.90
N GLU A 453 -24.22 -7.49 -3.14
CA GLU A 453 -23.37 -7.50 -1.94
C GLU A 453 -24.11 -8.10 -0.72
N LYS A 454 -23.38 -8.66 0.27
CA LYS A 454 -23.92 -9.62 1.25
C LYS A 454 -24.15 -8.99 2.63
N GLY A 455 -25.38 -9.07 3.15
CA GLY A 455 -25.65 -9.07 4.60
C GLY A 455 -25.55 -10.49 5.19
N LEU A 456 -25.60 -10.63 6.52
CA LEU A 456 -25.70 -11.94 7.18
C LEU A 456 -26.75 -11.90 8.30
N GLU A 457 -27.77 -12.74 8.22
CA GLU A 457 -28.75 -12.95 9.28
C GLU A 457 -28.42 -14.18 10.11
N ILE A 458 -28.47 -14.07 11.44
CA ILE A 458 -28.23 -15.15 12.38
C ILE A 458 -29.42 -15.26 13.33
N PRO A 459 -30.48 -16.04 12.99
CA PRO A 459 -31.52 -16.43 13.93
C PRO A 459 -31.03 -17.43 14.99
N HIS A 460 -31.18 -17.07 16.27
CA HIS A 460 -30.92 -17.91 17.44
C HIS A 460 -32.24 -18.31 18.13
N ASN A 461 -32.48 -19.62 18.25
CA ASN A 461 -33.63 -20.15 18.99
C ASN A 461 -33.22 -20.47 20.44
N SER A 462 -33.64 -19.62 21.38
CA SER A 462 -33.49 -19.82 22.83
C SER A 462 -34.80 -20.30 23.45
N PRO A 463 -34.78 -21.05 24.56
CA PRO A 463 -35.99 -21.38 25.34
C PRO A 463 -36.77 -20.14 25.84
N GLN A 464 -36.15 -18.96 25.82
CA GLN A 464 -36.71 -17.68 26.30
C GLN A 464 -37.23 -16.78 25.16
N GLY A 465 -37.12 -17.20 23.89
CA GLY A 465 -37.59 -16.44 22.72
C GLY A 465 -36.63 -16.51 21.52
N GLN A 466 -37.13 -16.12 20.35
CA GLN A 466 -36.36 -16.04 19.10
C GLN A 466 -35.60 -14.71 19.04
N LEU A 467 -34.29 -14.78 18.78
CA LEU A 467 -33.39 -13.62 18.68
C LEU A 467 -32.71 -13.65 17.32
N THR A 468 -33.01 -12.71 16.43
CA THR A 468 -32.44 -12.61 15.09
C THR A 468 -31.43 -11.47 15.02
N LEU A 469 -30.17 -11.76 14.69
CA LEU A 469 -29.12 -10.77 14.45
C LEU A 469 -28.97 -10.52 12.94
N TYR A 470 -29.00 -9.28 12.49
CA TYR A 470 -28.70 -8.88 11.11
C TYR A 470 -27.37 -8.12 11.07
N TYR A 471 -26.41 -8.57 10.27
CA TYR A 471 -25.11 -7.92 10.06
C TYR A 471 -25.04 -7.31 8.65
N GLU A 472 -24.73 -6.02 8.56
CA GLU A 472 -24.64 -5.22 7.33
C GLU A 472 -23.21 -4.67 7.15
N PRO A 473 -22.36 -5.31 6.33
CA PRO A 473 -20.98 -4.88 6.14
C PRO A 473 -20.83 -3.68 5.20
N HIS A 474 -21.84 -3.32 4.41
CA HIS A 474 -21.68 -2.36 3.30
C HIS A 474 -22.44 -1.05 3.48
N CYS A 475 -23.06 -0.82 4.64
CA CYS A 475 -23.87 0.37 4.94
C CYS A 475 -25.06 0.61 3.98
N VAL A 476 -25.44 -0.35 3.13
CA VAL A 476 -26.58 -0.26 2.21
C VAL A 476 -27.39 -1.56 2.30
N TYR A 477 -28.68 -1.45 2.61
CA TYR A 477 -29.56 -2.60 2.87
C TYR A 477 -30.85 -2.53 2.06
N ASP A 478 -31.48 -3.68 1.80
CA ASP A 478 -32.84 -3.74 1.23
C ASP A 478 -33.87 -3.50 2.34
N LYS A 479 -34.55 -2.36 2.24
CA LYS A 479 -35.55 -1.91 3.21
C LYS A 479 -36.82 -2.77 3.19
N ASP A 480 -37.27 -3.23 2.01
CA ASP A 480 -38.47 -4.05 1.88
C ASP A 480 -38.24 -5.47 2.42
N PHE A 481 -36.99 -5.94 2.40
CA PHE A 481 -36.57 -7.21 3.01
C PHE A 481 -36.55 -7.10 4.55
N LEU A 482 -35.86 -6.09 5.09
CA LEU A 482 -35.75 -5.88 6.54
C LEU A 482 -37.07 -5.51 7.23
N GLU A 483 -38.02 -4.88 6.52
CA GLU A 483 -39.34 -4.60 7.07
C GLU A 483 -40.22 -5.86 7.19
N LYS A 484 -39.95 -6.91 6.39
CA LYS A 484 -40.68 -8.19 6.42
C LYS A 484 -40.10 -9.17 7.44
N GLU A 485 -38.78 -9.17 7.61
CA GLU A 485 -38.06 -10.03 8.56
C GLU A 485 -37.83 -9.28 9.87
N ARG A 486 -38.47 -9.68 10.98
CA ARG A 486 -38.28 -9.02 12.28
C ARG A 486 -36.89 -9.34 12.86
N ALA A 487 -35.87 -8.56 12.51
CA ALA A 487 -34.56 -8.62 13.15
C ALA A 487 -34.63 -8.03 14.58
N ASN A 488 -34.07 -8.73 15.58
CA ASN A 488 -34.02 -8.28 16.97
C ASN A 488 -32.76 -7.44 17.28
N ILE A 489 -31.66 -7.69 16.57
CA ILE A 489 -30.39 -6.97 16.72
C ILE A 489 -29.86 -6.65 15.31
N VAL A 490 -29.44 -5.43 15.06
CA VAL A 490 -28.82 -5.00 13.79
C VAL A 490 -27.42 -4.47 14.07
N ILE A 491 -26.40 -5.04 13.43
CA ILE A 491 -25.01 -4.57 13.43
C ILE A 491 -24.70 -4.05 12.03
N THR A 492 -24.66 -2.74 11.87
CA THR A 492 -24.18 -2.07 10.65
C THR A 492 -22.88 -1.34 10.95
N LEU A 493 -21.99 -1.24 9.97
CA LEU A 493 -20.98 -0.18 10.03
C LEU A 493 -21.70 1.18 10.04
N VAL A 494 -21.24 2.11 10.87
CA VAL A 494 -21.80 3.47 10.93
C VAL A 494 -20.70 4.44 10.52
N ILE A 495 -20.90 5.15 9.40
CA ILE A 495 -20.14 6.38 9.13
C ILE A 495 -20.86 7.51 9.89
N LYS A 496 -20.58 7.66 11.19
CA LYS A 496 -21.18 8.73 11.99
C LYS A 496 -20.26 9.94 12.00
N GLN A 497 -20.65 11.02 11.32
CA GLN A 497 -20.03 12.33 11.47
C GLN A 497 -20.92 13.21 12.34
N LEU A 498 -20.53 13.42 13.60
CA LEU A 498 -21.22 14.34 14.51
C LEU A 498 -20.79 15.77 14.21
N LEU A 499 -21.68 16.55 13.58
CA LEU A 499 -21.54 18.00 13.47
C LEU A 499 -22.47 18.68 14.49
N PRO A 500 -22.12 19.87 15.02
CA PRO A 500 -23.02 20.58 15.92
C PRO A 500 -24.32 20.94 15.18
N LYS A 501 -25.44 20.40 15.66
CA LYS A 501 -26.84 20.63 15.25
C LYS A 501 -27.43 19.76 14.13
N PHE A 502 -26.70 18.86 13.47
CA PHE A 502 -27.31 17.91 12.53
C PHE A 502 -26.61 16.54 12.54
N THR A 503 -27.40 15.50 12.25
CA THR A 503 -26.91 14.14 12.01
C THR A 503 -26.98 13.89 10.51
N LEU A 504 -25.83 13.68 9.87
CA LEU A 504 -25.76 13.07 8.55
C LEU A 504 -25.73 11.55 8.76
N VAL A 505 -26.75 10.87 8.25
CA VAL A 505 -26.84 9.41 8.15
C VAL A 505 -26.31 9.01 6.79
#